data_AF-A0A8T0ZS75-F1
#
_entry.id   AF-A0A8T0ZS75-F1
#
_cell.length_a   1.000
_cell.length_b   1.000
_cell.length_c   1.000
_cell.angle_alpha   90.00
_cell.angle_beta   90.00
_cell.angle_gamma   90.00
#
_symmetry.space_group_name_H-M   'P 1'
#
loop_
_entity.id
_entity.type
_entity.pdbx_description
1 polymer ?
#
loop_
_entity_poly.entity_id
_entity_poly.type
_entity_poly.pdbx_seq_one_letter_code
_entity_poly.pdbx_strand_id
1 'polypeptide(L)'
;MLLLLQNEIGQIVGRRLTRSENHEETEKFLLDVKTQFAADGDCFVVSDNANAVRELIGKSYGDSVCVKQDPFHVITRFSEKVKSKPIRKLLCTQLKTAL
;
A
#
# COMPACT_ATOMS: atom_id res chain seq x y z
N MET A 1 8.36 -10.67 4.41
CA MET A 1 7.94 -9.33 3.92
C MET A 1 7.97 -8.36 5.11
N LEU A 2 7.98 -7.04 4.90
CA LEU A 2 8.02 -6.04 5.98
C LEU A 2 6.79 -5.12 5.83
N LEU A 3 5.99 -4.98 6.88
CA LEU A 3 4.91 -4.00 6.94
C LEU A 3 5.43 -2.76 7.66
N LEU A 4 5.42 -1.64 6.94
CA LEU A 4 5.69 -0.31 7.48
C LEU A 4 4.40 0.47 7.43
N LEU A 5 4.08 1.09 8.55
CA LEU A 5 2.96 2.00 8.67
C LEU A 5 3.52 3.40 8.84
N GLN A 6 3.13 4.30 7.95
CA GLN A 6 3.61 5.69 7.92
C GLN A 6 2.44 6.66 8.03
N ASN A 7 2.64 7.78 8.72
CA ASN A 7 1.70 8.89 8.73
C ASN A 7 1.91 9.82 7.52
N GLU A 8 1.09 10.86 7.41
CA GLU A 8 1.09 11.82 6.28
C GLU A 8 2.43 12.55 6.08
N ILE A 9 3.21 12.75 7.15
CA ILE A 9 4.54 13.39 7.11
C ILE A 9 5.68 12.38 6.92
N GLY A 10 5.37 11.11 6.64
CA GLY A 10 6.33 10.05 6.34
C GLY A 10 7.01 9.41 7.56
N GLN A 11 6.56 9.73 8.78
CA GLN A 11 7.08 9.08 9.99
C GLN A 11 6.52 7.67 10.10
N ILE A 12 7.38 6.71 10.50
CA ILE A 12 6.96 5.34 10.75
C ILE A 12 6.25 5.28 12.11
N VAL A 13 4.95 5.03 12.08
CA VAL A 13 4.08 4.87 13.26
C VAL A 13 3.93 3.40 13.66
N GLY A 14 4.27 2.47 12.76
CA GLY A 14 4.23 1.04 13.04
C GLY A 14 5.18 0.25 12.14
N ARG A 15 5.76 -0.81 12.68
CA ARG A 15 6.66 -1.70 11.94
C ARG A 15 6.48 -3.13 12.42
N ARG A 16 6.20 -4.06 11.50
CA ARG A 16 6.17 -5.49 11.80
C ARG A 16 6.75 -6.30 10.66
N LEU A 17 7.48 -7.36 10.98
CA LEU A 17 7.89 -8.35 9.98
C LEU A 17 6.66 -9.17 9.60
N THR A 18 6.21 -9.08 8.35
CA THR A 18 5.27 -10.05 7.78
C THR A 18 6.06 -11.29 7.41
N ARG A 19 6.54 -12.00 8.44
CA ARG A 19 7.21 -13.29 8.27
C ARG A 19 6.22 -14.42 8.01
N SER A 20 4.93 -14.17 8.20
CA SER A 20 3.91 -15.20 8.09
C SER A 20 2.84 -14.82 7.08
N GLU A 21 2.44 -15.81 6.28
CA GLU A 21 1.12 -15.91 5.65
C GLU A 21 -0.02 -16.00 6.72
N ASN A 22 0.32 -15.84 8.00
CA ASN A 22 -0.63 -15.82 9.10
C ASN A 22 -1.35 -14.47 9.15
N HIS A 23 -2.56 -14.47 8.58
CA HIS A 23 -3.46 -13.33 8.59
C HIS A 23 -3.82 -12.88 10.01
N GLU A 24 -3.85 -13.78 11.01
CA GLU A 24 -4.22 -13.45 12.39
C GLU A 24 -3.23 -12.50 13.08
N GLU A 25 -1.92 -12.75 12.92
CA GLU A 25 -0.89 -11.88 13.52
C GLU A 25 -0.89 -10.49 12.90
N THR A 26 -1.15 -10.43 11.59
CA THR A 26 -1.22 -9.17 10.85
C THR A 26 -2.49 -8.42 11.23
N GLU A 27 -3.62 -9.10 11.34
CA GLU A 27 -4.89 -8.55 11.84
C GLU A 27 -4.74 -7.97 13.25
N LYS A 28 -4.12 -8.72 14.16
CA LYS A 28 -3.90 -8.25 15.54
C LYS A 28 -3.07 -6.96 15.56
N PHE A 29 -2.00 -6.90 14.78
CA PHE A 29 -1.20 -5.68 14.65
C PHE A 29 -2.01 -4.50 14.12
N LEU A 30 -2.83 -4.74 13.09
CA LEU A 30 -3.68 -3.71 12.50
C LEU A 30 -4.71 -3.19 13.52
N LEU A 31 -5.30 -4.08 14.32
CA LEU A 31 -6.18 -3.68 15.41
C LEU A 31 -5.46 -2.88 16.50
N ASP A 32 -4.23 -3.26 16.88
CA ASP A 32 -3.43 -2.56 17.89
C ASP A 32 -3.11 -1.11 17.50
N VAL A 33 -2.91 -0.85 16.21
CA VAL A 33 -2.61 0.49 15.67
C VAL A 33 -3.86 1.22 15.16
N LYS A 34 -5.05 0.62 15.30
CA LYS A 34 -6.32 1.14 14.76
C LYS A 34 -6.64 2.56 15.23
N THR A 35 -6.39 2.85 16.50
CA THR A 35 -6.67 4.16 17.11
C THR A 35 -5.80 5.29 16.54
N GLN A 36 -4.69 4.95 15.86
CA GLN A 36 -3.81 5.92 15.22
C GLN A 36 -4.34 6.38 13.84
N PHE A 37 -5.35 5.68 13.28
CA PHE A 37 -6.00 6.04 12.02
C PHE A 37 -7.27 6.88 12.19
N ALA A 38 -7.66 7.19 13.43
CA ALA A 38 -8.75 8.10 13.73
C ALA A 38 -8.31 9.55 13.46
N ALA A 39 -8.07 9.87 12.20
CA ALA A 39 -7.94 11.23 11.72
C ALA A 39 -9.21 11.61 10.95
N ASP A 40 -9.57 12.89 10.93
CA ASP A 40 -10.75 13.47 10.27
C ASP A 40 -10.69 13.39 8.72
N GLY A 41 -10.02 12.39 8.14
CA GLY A 41 -9.72 12.27 6.72
C GLY A 41 -9.66 10.84 6.22
N ASP A 42 -9.49 10.71 4.90
CA ASP A 42 -9.46 9.42 4.22
C ASP A 42 -8.21 8.62 4.59
N CYS A 43 -8.39 7.42 5.16
CA CYS A 43 -7.30 6.52 5.46
C CYS A 43 -7.05 5.55 4.30
N PHE A 44 -5.78 5.41 3.89
CA PHE A 44 -5.38 4.51 2.80
C PHE A 44 -4.34 3.49 3.24
N VAL A 45 -4.50 2.26 2.77
CA VAL A 45 -3.45 1.22 2.80
C VAL A 45 -2.92 1.05 1.38
N VAL A 46 -1.63 1.26 1.18
CA VAL A 46 -0.95 1.11 -0.11
C VAL A 46 -0.15 -0.19 -0.10
N SER A 47 -0.39 -1.08 -1.06
CA SER A 47 0.31 -2.37 -1.17
C SER A 47 0.62 -2.75 -2.62
N ASP A 48 1.76 -3.40 -2.83
CA ASP A 48 2.19 -4.05 -4.08
C ASP A 48 1.24 -5.15 -4.57
N ASN A 49 0.44 -5.74 -3.67
CA ASN A 49 -0.69 -6.62 -3.97
C ASN A 49 -1.96 -6.24 -3.20
N ALA A 50 -2.61 -5.17 -3.64
CA ALA A 50 -3.84 -4.63 -3.04
C ALA A 50 -4.97 -5.66 -2.98
N ASN A 51 -5.05 -6.56 -3.97
CA ASN A 51 -6.09 -7.59 -4.00
C ASN A 51 -5.89 -8.62 -2.89
N ALA A 52 -4.64 -9.01 -2.60
CA ALA A 52 -4.34 -9.98 -1.54
C ALA A 52 -4.63 -9.42 -0.15
N VAL A 53 -4.47 -8.11 0.06
CA VAL A 53 -4.67 -7.50 1.38
C VAL A 53 -6.08 -6.91 1.58
N ARG A 54 -6.88 -6.76 0.52
CA ARG A 54 -8.21 -6.12 0.59
C ARG A 54 -9.13 -6.81 1.59
N GLU A 55 -9.16 -8.15 1.59
CA GLU A 55 -10.00 -8.92 2.51
C GLU A 55 -9.57 -8.71 3.96
N LEU A 56 -8.26 -8.75 4.24
CA LEU A 56 -7.70 -8.54 5.58
C LEU A 56 -8.04 -7.14 6.11
N ILE A 57 -7.82 -6.10 5.30
CA ILE A 57 -8.11 -4.72 5.70
C ILE A 57 -9.62 -4.53 5.92
N GLY A 58 -10.46 -5.10 5.05
CA GLY A 58 -11.91 -5.07 5.23
C GLY A 58 -12.37 -5.73 6.54
N LYS A 59 -11.74 -6.83 6.96
CA LYS A 59 -12.02 -7.46 8.26
C LYS A 59 -11.61 -6.59 9.45
N SER A 60 -10.41 -6.01 9.42
CA SER A 60 -9.88 -5.24 10.56
C SER A 60 -10.48 -3.82 10.70
N TYR A 61 -10.78 -3.17 9.58
CA TYR A 61 -11.17 -1.76 9.53
C TYR A 61 -12.54 -1.48 8.88
N GLY A 62 -13.17 -2.46 8.24
CA GLY A 62 -14.39 -2.22 7.46
C GLY A 62 -14.16 -1.20 6.34
N ASP A 63 -15.17 -0.37 6.08
CA ASP A 63 -15.13 0.64 5.00
C ASP A 63 -14.37 1.92 5.38
N SER A 64 -13.81 2.00 6.60
CA SER A 64 -13.07 3.18 7.07
C SER A 64 -11.70 3.34 6.42
N VAL A 65 -11.18 2.28 5.77
CA VAL A 65 -9.84 2.28 5.17
C VAL A 65 -9.90 1.78 3.73
N CYS A 66 -9.42 2.60 2.81
CA CYS A 66 -9.36 2.27 1.39
C CYS A 66 -8.03 1.59 1.03
N VAL A 67 -8.09 0.45 0.35
CA VAL A 67 -6.89 -0.24 -0.15
C VAL A 67 -6.55 0.22 -1.57
N LYS A 68 -5.36 0.78 -1.76
CA LYS A 68 -4.82 1.23 -3.04
C LYS A 68 -3.61 0.40 -3.46
N GLN A 69 -3.41 0.31 -4.77
CA GLN A 69 -2.22 -0.31 -5.33
C GLN A 69 -1.02 0.64 -5.20
N ASP A 70 0.15 0.06 -4.92
CA ASP A 70 1.42 0.79 -4.90
C ASP A 70 1.72 1.44 -6.26
N PRO A 71 1.94 2.76 -6.30
CA PRO A 71 2.17 3.48 -7.56
C PRO A 71 3.40 2.97 -8.32
N PHE A 72 4.47 2.55 -7.63
CA PHE A 72 5.66 2.01 -8.29
C PHE A 72 5.33 0.71 -9.04
N HIS A 73 4.55 -0.18 -8.44
CA HIS A 73 4.10 -1.41 -9.08
C HIS A 73 3.11 -1.15 -10.23
N VAL A 74 2.23 -0.16 -10.09
CA VAL A 74 1.34 0.27 -11.18
C VAL A 74 2.14 0.78 -12.38
N ILE A 75 3.08 1.70 -12.15
CA ILE A 75 3.95 2.26 -13.20
C ILE A 75 4.74 1.15 -13.88
N THR A 76 5.31 0.23 -13.09
CA THR A 76 6.11 -0.88 -13.61
C THR A 76 5.27 -1.79 -14.52
N ARG A 77 4.12 -2.27 -14.05
CA ARG A 77 3.21 -3.13 -14.84
C ARG A 77 2.73 -2.45 -16.11
N PHE A 78 2.39 -1.16 -16.05
CA PHE A 78 1.96 -0.41 -17.22
C PHE A 78 3.10 -0.27 -18.23
N SER A 79 4.29 0.07 -17.75
CA SER A 79 5.48 0.29 -18.58
C SER A 79 5.96 -0.99 -19.26
N GLU A 80 5.80 -2.16 -18.64
CA GLU A 80 6.11 -3.46 -19.23
C GLU A 80 5.27 -3.77 -20.47
N LYS A 81 4.06 -3.22 -20.58
CA LYS A 81 3.20 -3.38 -21.77
C LYS A 81 3.69 -2.54 -22.96
N VAL A 82 4.57 -1.57 -22.73
CA VAL A 82 5.13 -0.72 -23.79
C VAL A 82 6.34 -1.42 -24.42
N LYS A 83 6.17 -1.87 -25.67
CA LYS A 83 7.22 -2.54 -26.46
C LYS A 83 8.40 -1.60 -26.79
N SER A 84 8.11 -0.35 -27.11
CA SER A 84 9.12 0.64 -27.51
C SER A 84 9.93 1.12 -26.29
N LYS A 85 11.23 0.78 -26.27
CA LYS A 85 12.17 1.19 -25.20
C LYS A 85 12.23 2.71 -24.98
N PRO A 86 12.34 3.58 -26.01
CA PRO A 86 12.38 5.03 -25.79
C PRO A 86 11.06 5.57 -25.22
N ILE A 87 9.91 5.10 -25.72
CA ILE A 87 8.59 5.52 -25.21
C ILE A 87 8.41 5.04 -23.76
N ARG A 88 8.76 3.79 -23.47
CA ARG A 88 8.71 3.23 -22.10
C ARG A 88 9.53 4.06 -21.12
N LYS A 89 10.75 4.46 -21.51
CA LYS A 89 11.61 5.30 -20.67
C LYS A 89 10.97 6.66 -20.40
N LEU A 90 10.48 7.33 -21.44
CA LEU A 90 9.81 8.62 -21.33
C LEU A 90 8.59 8.54 -20.39
N LEU A 91 7.75 7.53 -20.59
CA LEU A 91 6.53 7.32 -19.82
C LEU A 91 6.82 6.98 -18.35
N CYS A 92 7.79 6.11 -18.07
CA CYS A 92 8.26 5.85 -16.70
C CYS A 92 8.69 7.13 -15.99
N THR A 93 9.44 8.00 -16.68
CA THR A 93 9.90 9.27 -16.10
C THR A 93 8.72 10.19 -15.80
N GLN A 94 7.83 10.40 -16.76
CA GLN A 94 6.66 11.26 -16.59
C GLN A 94 5.75 10.81 -15.45
N LEU A 95 5.46 9.51 -15.37
CA LEU A 95 4.60 8.97 -14.30
C LEU A 95 5.25 9.07 -12.92
N LYS A 96 6.58 8.89 -12.82
CA LYS A 96 7.29 9.04 -11.55
C LYS A 96 7.37 10.49 -11.07
N THR A 97 7.41 11.45 -11.99
CA THR A 97 7.43 12.89 -11.67
C THR A 97 6.06 13.44 -11.30
N ALA A 98 4.98 12.77 -11.71
CA ALA A 98 3.61 13.16 -11.41
C ALA A 98 3.06 12.61 -10.08
N LEU A 99 3.84 11.76 -9.40
CA LEU A 99 3.56 11.23 -8.06
C LEU A 99 4.24 12.10 -7.00
#